data_AF-A0A7V8E754-F1
#
_entry.id   AF-A0A7V8E754-F1
#
_cell.length_a   1.000
_cell.length_b   1.000
_cell.length_c   1.000
_cell.angle_alpha   90.00
_cell.angle_beta   90.00
_cell.angle_gamma   90.00
#
_symmetry.space_group_name_H-M   'P 1'
#
loop_
_entity.id
_entity.type
_entity.pdbx_description
1 polymer ?
#
loop_
_entity_poly.entity_id
_entity_poly.type
_entity_poly.pdbx_seq_one_letter_code
_entity_poly.pdbx_strand_id
1 'polypeptide(L)'
;MSLIYKLLEKTGLYVATASNVTPGQKPPAEILITTTKVVSIKELCGAPTDVIAGPKGFQATPEDVYAAAKIKPPDRGMTVEKFRELAAKPLYKDMSPQNRQKALLAELATAGVPSEEVVADAVRKDQALDSYERFLVNRLAQSKKEFAATRSKLEADIVALAGVEKKLELDFEAWKKTKQAREKELAEALAPLTSESRISLS
;
A
#
# COMPACT_ATOMS: atom_id res chain seq x y z
N MET A 1 30.59 -16.82 13.53
CA MET A 1 29.92 -15.62 12.98
C MET A 1 28.52 -15.53 13.59
N SER A 2 28.36 -14.68 14.62
CA SER A 2 27.22 -14.68 15.54
C SER A 2 25.92 -14.13 14.91
N LEU A 3 24.79 -14.79 15.16
CA LEU A 3 23.43 -14.41 14.72
C LEU A 3 23.03 -12.97 15.08
N ILE A 4 23.71 -12.38 16.07
CA ILE A 4 23.51 -11.00 16.52
C ILE A 4 23.87 -9.99 15.41
N TYR A 5 24.93 -10.26 14.64
CA TYR A 5 25.36 -9.36 13.55
C TYR A 5 24.35 -9.33 12.38
N LYS A 6 23.69 -10.46 12.09
CA LYS A 6 22.66 -10.53 11.03
C LYS A 6 21.34 -9.84 11.42
N LEU A 7 21.09 -9.64 12.70
CA LEU A 7 19.88 -8.95 13.16
C LEU A 7 20.05 -7.42 13.14
N LEU A 8 21.28 -6.93 13.36
CA LEU A 8 21.61 -5.50 13.40
C LEU A 8 21.67 -4.85 12.01
N GLU A 9 22.10 -5.58 10.97
CA GLU A 9 22.06 -5.09 9.58
C GLU A 9 20.62 -4.88 9.04
N LYS A 10 19.63 -5.58 9.60
CA LYS A 10 18.23 -5.51 9.14
C LYS A 10 17.42 -4.39 9.79
N THR A 11 17.87 -3.85 10.92
CA THR A 11 17.14 -2.83 11.69
C THR A 11 17.75 -1.44 11.60
N GLY A 12 18.84 -1.27 10.84
CA GLY A 12 19.51 0.03 10.68
C GLY A 12 20.17 0.56 11.96
N LEU A 13 20.28 -0.27 13.01
CA LEU A 13 20.95 0.08 14.26
C LEU A 13 22.39 -0.48 14.21
N TYR A 14 23.36 0.38 13.91
CA TYR A 14 24.76 0.03 14.08
C TYR A 14 25.18 0.27 15.53
N VAL A 15 25.56 -0.81 16.23
CA VAL A 15 26.20 -0.71 17.54
C VAL A 15 27.67 -0.37 17.33
N ALA A 16 28.07 0.82 17.74
CA ALA A 16 29.49 1.17 17.86
C ALA A 16 30.10 0.34 18.99
N THR A 17 30.86 -0.70 18.65
CA THR A 17 31.70 -1.36 19.65
C THR A 17 32.89 -0.45 19.96
N ALA A 18 32.80 0.29 21.07
CA ALA A 18 33.97 0.91 21.67
C ALA A 18 34.86 -0.21 22.22
N SER A 19 35.90 -0.59 21.47
CA SER A 19 36.99 -1.38 22.00
C SER A 19 37.69 -0.56 23.09
N ASN A 20 38.01 -1.22 24.21
CA ASN A 20 38.71 -0.64 25.35
C ASN A 20 39.88 0.25 24.91
N VAL A 21 39.84 1.54 25.27
CA VAL A 21 40.98 2.43 25.15
C VAL A 21 41.55 2.67 26.54
N THR A 22 42.71 2.06 26.80
CA THR A 22 43.64 2.45 27.86
C THR A 22 44.13 3.88 27.59
N PRO A 23 44.10 4.81 28.57
CA PRO A 23 44.55 6.18 28.35
C PRO A 23 46.07 6.21 28.15
N GLY A 24 46.56 6.58 26.94
CA GLY A 24 48.00 6.80 26.75
C GLY A 24 48.62 6.80 25.35
N GLN A 25 47.89 6.66 24.23
CA GLN A 25 48.52 6.72 22.89
C GLN A 25 47.82 7.67 21.91
N LYS A 26 48.63 8.47 21.21
CA LYS A 26 48.32 9.38 20.08
C LYS A 26 48.52 8.63 18.74
N PRO A 27 48.06 9.18 17.59
CA PRO A 27 46.97 8.72 16.70
C PRO A 27 47.51 7.96 15.44
N PRO A 28 46.69 7.62 14.41
CA PRO A 28 46.55 8.56 13.29
C PRO A 28 45.20 8.51 12.50
N ALA A 29 44.98 9.57 11.71
CA ALA A 29 44.21 9.65 10.48
C ALA A 29 42.66 9.73 10.52
N GLU A 30 42.19 10.93 10.15
CA GLU A 30 41.05 11.21 9.27
C GLU A 30 39.64 10.82 9.75
N ILE A 31 39.04 11.71 10.56
CA ILE A 31 37.60 11.68 10.83
C ILE A 31 36.88 12.35 9.65
N LEU A 32 36.31 11.54 8.76
CA LEU A 32 35.38 12.02 7.74
C LEU A 32 34.08 12.43 8.44
N ILE A 33 33.89 13.73 8.67
CA ILE A 33 32.65 14.26 9.23
C ILE A 33 31.60 14.30 8.10
N THR A 34 30.78 13.26 8.00
CA THR A 34 29.59 13.30 7.14
C THR A 34 28.44 13.93 7.92
N THR A 35 28.09 15.16 7.56
CA THR A 35 26.94 15.87 8.10
C THR A 35 25.65 15.21 7.60
N THR A 36 25.03 14.37 8.42
CA THR A 36 23.72 13.80 8.13
C THR A 36 22.62 14.70 8.69
N LYS A 37 21.80 15.29 7.81
CA LYS A 37 20.57 16.01 8.19
C LYS A 37 19.63 15.04 8.91
N VAL A 38 19.28 15.34 10.17
CA VAL A 38 18.23 14.65 10.90
C VAL A 38 16.89 15.11 10.34
N VAL A 39 16.19 14.19 9.68
CA VAL A 39 14.81 14.40 9.21
C VAL A 39 13.87 13.79 10.26
N SER A 40 12.88 14.58 10.71
CA SER A 40 11.87 14.14 11.67
C SER A 40 11.05 12.96 11.11
N ILE A 41 10.69 11.99 11.95
CA ILE A 41 9.84 10.83 11.60
C ILE A 41 8.51 11.27 10.95
N LYS A 42 8.07 12.52 11.19
CA LYS A 42 6.90 13.11 10.56
C LYS A 42 7.03 13.32 9.04
N GLU A 43 8.25 13.35 8.50
CA GLU A 43 8.54 13.47 7.06
C GLU A 43 8.69 12.09 6.37
N LEU A 44 8.91 11.00 7.13
CA LEU A 44 8.90 9.62 6.63
C LEU A 44 7.49 9.00 6.64
N CYS A 45 6.58 9.55 7.44
CA CYS A 45 5.16 9.25 7.39
C CYS A 45 4.45 10.26 6.50
N GLY A 46 4.59 10.12 5.18
CA GLY A 46 3.50 10.49 4.29
C GLY A 46 2.24 9.82 4.85
N ALA A 47 1.25 10.63 5.22
CA ALA A 47 0.06 10.18 5.92
C ALA A 47 -0.53 8.91 5.25
N PRO A 48 -1.04 7.93 6.02
CA PRO A 48 -1.73 6.76 5.47
C PRO A 48 -3.13 7.16 4.99
N THR A 49 -3.26 8.28 4.28
CA THR A 49 -4.50 8.68 3.61
C THR A 49 -4.62 8.01 2.24
N ASP A 50 -3.51 7.60 1.62
CA ASP A 50 -3.53 6.93 0.31
C ASP A 50 -3.90 5.45 0.38
N VAL A 51 -3.91 4.83 1.57
CA VAL A 51 -4.32 3.43 1.74
C VAL A 51 -5.86 3.31 1.82
N ILE A 52 -6.55 4.38 2.19
CA ILE A 52 -8.02 4.42 2.32
C ILE A 52 -8.68 4.85 1.01
N ALA A 53 -7.97 5.59 0.15
CA ALA A 53 -8.41 5.85 -1.21
C ALA A 53 -8.22 4.57 -2.04
N GLY A 54 -9.31 3.83 -2.25
CA GLY A 54 -9.32 2.68 -3.15
C GLY A 54 -8.68 3.01 -4.51
N PRO A 55 -8.14 2.02 -5.24
CA PRO A 55 -7.40 2.27 -6.46
C PRO A 55 -8.20 3.16 -7.42
N LYS A 56 -7.62 4.32 -7.81
CA LYS A 56 -8.23 5.33 -8.70
C LYS A 56 -8.81 4.73 -9.99
N GLY A 57 -8.30 3.58 -10.40
CA GLY A 57 -8.81 2.80 -11.52
C GLY A 57 -10.25 2.31 -11.39
N PHE A 58 -10.95 2.43 -10.24
CA PHE A 58 -12.38 2.08 -10.14
C PHE A 58 -13.33 3.27 -10.30
N GLN A 59 -12.80 4.49 -10.49
CA GLN A 59 -13.60 5.73 -10.51
C GLN A 59 -13.77 6.33 -11.91
N ALA A 60 -13.29 5.68 -12.98
CA ALA A 60 -13.43 6.21 -14.33
C ALA A 60 -14.89 6.19 -14.80
N THR A 61 -15.33 7.24 -15.48
CA THR A 61 -16.65 7.27 -16.11
C THR A 61 -16.61 6.56 -17.48
N PRO A 62 -17.77 6.20 -18.07
CA PRO A 62 -17.81 5.64 -19.42
C PRO A 62 -17.12 6.54 -20.46
N GLU A 63 -17.21 7.85 -20.32
CA GLU A 63 -16.56 8.83 -21.21
C GLU A 63 -15.03 8.72 -21.14
N ASP A 64 -14.47 8.55 -19.93
CA ASP A 64 -13.04 8.32 -19.73
C ASP A 64 -12.59 7.02 -20.40
N VAL A 65 -13.42 5.97 -20.31
CA VAL A 65 -13.15 4.68 -20.96
C VAL A 65 -13.15 4.81 -22.48
N TYR A 66 -14.11 5.52 -23.05
CA TYR A 66 -14.17 5.77 -24.50
C TYR A 66 -12.99 6.61 -24.98
N ALA A 67 -12.59 7.63 -24.22
CA ALA A 67 -11.42 8.45 -24.51
C ALA A 67 -10.13 7.62 -24.47
N ALA A 68 -9.96 6.77 -23.45
CA ALA A 68 -8.83 5.86 -23.32
C ALA A 68 -8.77 4.81 -24.44
N ALA A 69 -9.93 4.31 -24.86
CA ALA A 69 -10.06 3.38 -26.00
C ALA A 69 -9.86 4.06 -27.37
N LYS A 70 -9.68 5.40 -27.41
CA LYS A 70 -9.49 6.19 -28.63
C LYS A 70 -10.55 5.90 -29.69
N ILE A 71 -11.81 5.75 -29.27
CA ILE A 71 -12.92 5.52 -30.18
C ILE A 71 -13.07 6.76 -31.07
N LYS A 72 -12.87 6.59 -32.38
CA LYS A 72 -13.09 7.66 -33.34
C LYS A 72 -14.60 7.92 -33.47
N PRO A 73 -15.05 9.18 -33.46
CA PRO A 73 -16.43 9.50 -33.78
C PRO A 73 -16.75 9.05 -35.22
N PRO A 74 -17.99 8.62 -35.51
CA PRO A 74 -18.41 8.25 -36.87
C PRO A 74 -18.24 9.40 -37.86
N ASP A 75 -17.89 9.09 -39.11
CA ASP A 75 -17.53 10.08 -40.15
C ASP A 75 -18.63 11.12 -40.40
N ARG A 76 -19.90 10.71 -40.29
CA ARG A 76 -21.07 11.58 -40.51
C ARG A 76 -21.64 12.19 -39.21
N GLY A 77 -20.96 11.99 -38.08
CA GLY A 77 -21.26 12.64 -36.80
C GLY A 77 -22.51 12.13 -36.06
N MET A 78 -23.15 11.06 -36.54
CA MET A 78 -24.27 10.40 -35.88
C MET A 78 -23.76 9.30 -34.95
N THR A 79 -23.75 9.57 -33.65
CA THR A 79 -23.35 8.59 -32.61
C THR A 79 -24.57 7.84 -32.07
N VAL A 80 -24.33 6.73 -31.36
CA VAL A 80 -25.41 5.96 -30.72
C VAL A 80 -26.23 6.80 -29.72
N GLU A 81 -25.62 7.80 -29.08
CA GLU A 81 -26.28 8.72 -28.13
C GLU A 81 -27.23 9.66 -28.85
N LYS A 82 -26.80 10.25 -29.98
CA LYS A 82 -27.68 11.07 -30.81
C LYS A 82 -28.81 10.24 -31.41
N PHE A 83 -28.53 9.00 -31.78
CA PHE A 83 -29.57 8.07 -32.23
C PHE A 83 -30.56 7.72 -31.10
N ARG A 84 -30.08 7.54 -29.87
CA ARG A 84 -30.92 7.34 -28.69
C ARG A 84 -31.81 8.55 -28.42
N GLU A 85 -31.26 9.77 -28.53
CA GLU A 85 -32.03 11.01 -28.41
C GLU A 85 -33.10 11.12 -29.49
N LEU A 86 -32.75 10.78 -30.74
CA LEU A 86 -33.69 10.72 -31.85
C LEU A 86 -34.83 9.74 -31.57
N ALA A 87 -34.50 8.52 -31.14
CA ALA A 87 -35.47 7.47 -30.82
C ALA A 87 -36.34 7.80 -29.60
N ALA A 88 -35.87 8.68 -28.70
CA ALA A 88 -36.61 9.13 -27.52
C ALA A 88 -37.63 10.25 -27.81
N LYS A 89 -37.63 10.83 -29.03
CA LYS A 89 -38.57 11.89 -29.40
C LYS A 89 -40.04 11.43 -29.25
N PRO A 90 -40.96 12.31 -28.82
CA PRO A 90 -42.37 11.96 -28.60
C PRO A 90 -43.04 11.35 -29.84
N LEU A 91 -42.63 11.76 -31.04
CA LEU A 91 -43.12 11.25 -32.31
C LEU A 91 -43.09 9.72 -32.40
N TYR A 92 -42.09 9.10 -31.80
CA TYR A 92 -41.89 7.65 -31.88
C TYR A 92 -42.55 6.89 -30.73
N LYS A 93 -42.97 7.56 -29.64
CA LYS A 93 -43.45 6.90 -28.41
C LYS A 93 -44.69 6.04 -28.63
N ASP A 94 -45.65 6.53 -29.42
CA ASP A 94 -46.95 5.87 -29.62
C ASP A 94 -46.96 4.91 -30.81
N MET A 95 -45.83 4.75 -31.51
CA MET A 95 -45.69 3.84 -32.65
C MET A 95 -45.46 2.39 -32.21
N SER A 96 -45.99 1.44 -32.99
CA SER A 96 -45.64 0.01 -32.85
C SER A 96 -44.14 -0.21 -33.13
N PRO A 97 -43.51 -1.25 -32.56
CA PRO A 97 -42.08 -1.49 -32.73
C PRO A 97 -41.61 -1.55 -34.20
N GLN A 98 -42.36 -2.22 -35.07
CA GLN A 98 -42.03 -2.29 -36.50
C GLN A 98 -42.16 -0.92 -37.20
N ASN A 99 -43.19 -0.14 -36.86
CA ASN A 99 -43.38 1.18 -37.47
C ASN A 99 -42.33 2.19 -36.97
N ARG A 100 -41.96 2.11 -35.68
CA ARG A 100 -40.87 2.89 -35.09
C ARG A 100 -39.55 2.59 -35.79
N GLN A 101 -39.22 1.31 -36.00
CA GLN A 101 -38.00 0.92 -36.69
C GLN A 101 -37.95 1.48 -38.12
N LYS A 102 -39.03 1.32 -38.89
CA LYS A 102 -39.11 1.86 -40.27
C LYS A 102 -38.95 3.38 -40.30
N ALA A 103 -39.61 4.09 -39.38
CA ALA A 103 -39.53 5.55 -39.30
C ALA A 103 -38.12 6.04 -38.93
N LEU A 104 -37.45 5.37 -37.98
CA LEU A 104 -36.07 5.71 -37.61
C LEU A 104 -35.07 5.41 -38.73
N LEU A 105 -35.23 4.31 -39.46
CA LEU A 105 -34.40 4.01 -40.62
C LEU A 105 -34.62 5.02 -41.76
N ALA A 106 -35.85 5.47 -41.98
CA ALA A 106 -36.15 6.52 -42.95
C ALA A 106 -35.52 7.87 -42.58
N GLU A 107 -35.52 8.21 -41.29
CA GLU A 107 -34.86 9.42 -40.78
C GLU A 107 -33.33 9.34 -40.97
N LEU A 108 -32.72 8.19 -40.65
CA LEU A 108 -31.29 7.94 -40.89
C LEU A 108 -30.95 8.05 -42.38
N ALA A 109 -31.79 7.49 -43.26
CA ALA A 109 -31.63 7.61 -44.71
C ALA A 109 -31.74 9.06 -45.19
N THR A 110 -32.66 9.84 -44.61
CA THR A 110 -32.81 11.28 -44.91
C THR A 110 -31.59 12.09 -44.45
N ALA A 111 -31.01 11.74 -43.31
CA ALA A 111 -29.75 12.31 -42.82
C ALA A 111 -28.52 11.81 -43.60
N GLY A 112 -28.69 10.86 -44.53
CA GLY A 112 -27.59 10.25 -45.28
C GLY A 112 -26.66 9.40 -44.41
N VAL A 113 -27.13 8.87 -43.28
CA VAL A 113 -26.34 8.06 -42.36
C VAL A 113 -26.73 6.58 -42.53
N PRO A 114 -25.80 5.68 -42.88
CA PRO A 114 -26.07 4.26 -42.90
C PRO A 114 -26.25 3.73 -41.47
N SER A 115 -27.24 2.86 -41.27
CA SER A 115 -27.51 2.25 -39.96
C SER A 115 -26.31 1.48 -39.40
N GLU A 116 -25.48 0.94 -40.29
CA GLU A 116 -24.26 0.21 -39.98
C GLU A 116 -23.24 1.08 -39.24
N GLU A 117 -23.16 2.40 -39.55
CA GLU A 117 -22.27 3.33 -38.84
C GLU A 117 -22.69 3.48 -37.37
N VAL A 118 -23.99 3.59 -37.11
CA VAL A 118 -24.55 3.73 -35.76
C VAL A 118 -24.36 2.43 -34.96
N VAL A 119 -24.60 1.27 -35.60
CA VAL A 119 -24.36 -0.04 -34.98
C VAL A 119 -22.87 -0.23 -34.68
N ALA A 120 -21.98 0.14 -35.60
CA ALA A 120 -20.54 0.03 -35.40
C ALA A 120 -20.05 0.93 -34.25
N ASP A 121 -20.64 2.13 -34.08
CA ASP A 121 -20.34 3.01 -32.94
C ASP A 121 -20.75 2.37 -31.61
N ALA A 122 -21.96 1.81 -31.54
CA ALA A 122 -22.47 1.12 -30.36
C ALA A 122 -21.59 -0.08 -29.98
N VAL A 123 -21.25 -0.93 -30.95
CA VAL A 123 -20.38 -2.10 -30.75
C VAL A 123 -18.99 -1.69 -30.27
N ARG A 124 -18.40 -0.62 -30.83
CA ARG A 124 -17.09 -0.11 -30.39
C ARG A 124 -17.10 0.36 -28.93
N LYS A 125 -18.17 1.05 -28.51
CA LYS A 125 -18.33 1.51 -27.12
C LYS A 125 -18.53 0.35 -26.16
N ASP A 126 -19.37 -0.60 -26.51
CA ASP A 126 -19.60 -1.82 -25.74
C ASP A 126 -18.29 -2.61 -25.53
N GLN A 127 -17.55 -2.86 -26.61
CA GLN A 127 -16.24 -3.52 -26.54
C GLN A 127 -15.22 -2.78 -25.67
N ALA A 128 -15.27 -1.46 -25.63
CA ALA A 128 -14.42 -0.66 -24.76
C ALA A 128 -14.81 -0.84 -23.28
N LEU A 129 -16.10 -0.86 -22.98
CA LEU A 129 -16.59 -1.16 -21.63
C LEU A 129 -16.21 -2.57 -21.19
N ASP A 130 -16.42 -3.59 -22.02
CA ASP A 130 -16.05 -4.98 -21.75
C ASP A 130 -14.54 -5.14 -21.50
N SER A 131 -13.73 -4.40 -22.25
CA SER A 131 -12.27 -4.42 -22.08
C SER A 131 -11.86 -3.78 -20.75
N TYR A 132 -12.51 -2.69 -20.38
CA TYR A 132 -12.30 -2.02 -19.11
C TYR A 132 -12.78 -2.89 -17.93
N GLU A 133 -13.93 -3.54 -18.03
CA GLU A 133 -14.41 -4.48 -17.00
C GLU A 133 -13.41 -5.62 -16.78
N ARG A 134 -12.92 -6.25 -17.86
CA ARG A 134 -11.87 -7.28 -17.75
C ARG A 134 -10.61 -6.74 -17.08
N PHE A 135 -10.21 -5.51 -17.40
CA PHE A 135 -9.11 -4.85 -16.70
C PHE A 135 -9.38 -4.68 -15.20
N LEU A 136 -10.59 -4.24 -14.81
CA LEU A 136 -10.99 -4.09 -13.40
C LEU A 136 -10.98 -5.41 -12.64
N VAL A 137 -11.53 -6.48 -13.24
CA VAL A 137 -11.54 -7.82 -12.66
C VAL A 137 -10.11 -8.30 -12.39
N ASN A 138 -9.22 -8.14 -13.38
CA ASN A 138 -7.81 -8.51 -13.24
C ASN A 138 -7.11 -7.66 -12.17
N ARG A 139 -7.37 -6.35 -12.14
CA ARG A 139 -6.80 -5.44 -11.15
C ARG A 139 -7.27 -5.80 -9.74
N LEU A 140 -8.54 -6.12 -9.56
CA LEU A 140 -9.11 -6.55 -8.29
C LEU A 140 -8.46 -7.86 -7.81
N ALA A 141 -8.34 -8.85 -8.69
CA ALA A 141 -7.71 -10.12 -8.37
C ALA A 141 -6.25 -9.93 -7.93
N GLN A 142 -5.50 -9.10 -8.66
CA GLN A 142 -4.12 -8.78 -8.32
C GLN A 142 -4.02 -8.05 -6.96
N SER A 143 -4.82 -7.02 -6.73
CA SER A 143 -4.86 -6.32 -5.44
C SER A 143 -5.21 -7.25 -4.28
N LYS A 144 -6.18 -8.15 -4.45
CA LYS A 144 -6.52 -9.16 -3.42
C LYS A 144 -5.32 -10.05 -3.10
N LYS A 145 -4.56 -10.49 -4.10
CA LYS A 145 -3.37 -11.31 -3.92
C LYS A 145 -2.27 -10.55 -3.17
N GLU A 146 -2.01 -9.30 -3.55
CA GLU A 146 -1.03 -8.43 -2.89
C GLU A 146 -1.40 -8.15 -1.42
N PHE A 147 -2.67 -7.86 -1.14
CA PHE A 147 -3.14 -7.66 0.22
C PHE A 147 -3.08 -8.94 1.05
N ALA A 148 -3.41 -10.10 0.48
CA ALA A 148 -3.27 -11.38 1.17
C ALA A 148 -1.81 -11.69 1.53
N ALA A 149 -0.88 -11.47 0.60
CA ALA A 149 0.55 -11.64 0.85
C ALA A 149 1.07 -10.68 1.93
N THR A 150 0.65 -9.41 1.87
CA THR A 150 0.99 -8.39 2.86
C THR A 150 0.46 -8.75 4.24
N ARG A 151 -0.81 -9.20 4.32
CA ARG A 151 -1.42 -9.64 5.57
C ARG A 151 -0.68 -10.81 6.18
N SER A 152 -0.38 -11.84 5.38
CA SER A 152 0.37 -13.01 5.85
C SER A 152 1.75 -12.63 6.41
N LYS A 153 2.45 -11.69 5.76
CA LYS A 153 3.73 -11.17 6.26
C LYS A 153 3.57 -10.44 7.59
N LEU A 154 2.59 -9.54 7.69
CA LEU A 154 2.33 -8.80 8.93
C LEU A 154 1.95 -9.72 10.09
N GLU A 155 1.15 -10.75 9.84
CA GLU A 155 0.80 -11.77 10.83
C GLU A 155 2.04 -12.52 11.33
N ALA A 156 2.96 -12.90 10.42
CA ALA A 156 4.22 -13.52 10.80
C ALA A 156 5.12 -12.58 11.62
N ASP A 157 5.19 -11.30 11.24
CA ASP A 157 5.96 -10.29 11.97
C ASP A 157 5.39 -10.06 13.38
N ILE A 158 4.05 -10.04 13.54
CA ILE A 158 3.39 -9.94 14.85
C ILE A 158 3.77 -11.11 15.75
N VAL A 159 3.69 -12.34 15.24
CA VAL A 159 4.06 -13.55 16.00
C VAL A 159 5.55 -13.52 16.38
N ALA A 160 6.41 -13.11 15.46
CA ALA A 160 7.85 -13.00 15.72
C ALA A 160 8.16 -11.96 16.81
N LEU A 161 7.52 -10.79 16.76
CA LEU A 161 7.68 -9.73 17.76
C LEU A 161 7.20 -10.17 19.15
N ALA A 162 6.04 -10.84 19.23
CA ALA A 162 5.56 -11.40 20.49
C ALA A 162 6.55 -12.43 21.09
N GLY A 163 7.23 -13.20 20.24
CA GLY A 163 8.31 -14.11 20.67
C GLY A 163 9.54 -13.37 21.22
N VAL A 164 9.93 -12.26 20.61
CA VAL A 164 11.03 -11.40 21.07
C VAL A 164 10.69 -10.75 22.41
N GLU A 165 9.48 -10.21 22.54
CA GLU A 165 8.98 -9.58 23.78
C GLU A 165 9.03 -10.58 24.93
N LYS A 166 8.44 -11.77 24.76
CA LYS A 166 8.47 -12.83 25.77
C LYS A 166 9.89 -13.25 26.15
N LYS A 167 10.81 -13.31 25.18
CA LYS A 167 12.21 -13.62 25.47
C LYS A 167 12.85 -12.52 26.31
N LEU A 168 12.61 -11.26 25.97
CA LEU A 168 13.14 -10.11 26.71
C LEU A 168 12.64 -10.09 28.15
N GLU A 169 11.37 -10.41 28.39
CA GLU A 169 10.79 -10.55 29.73
C GLU A 169 11.51 -11.65 30.53
N LEU A 170 11.73 -12.82 29.93
CA LEU A 170 12.44 -13.93 30.57
C LEU A 170 13.90 -13.58 30.89
N ASP A 171 14.60 -12.95 29.94
CA ASP A 171 15.99 -12.51 30.10
C ASP A 171 16.09 -11.45 31.22
N PHE A 172 15.11 -10.53 31.31
CA PHE A 172 15.06 -9.52 32.37
C PHE A 172 14.79 -10.14 33.75
N GLU A 173 13.87 -11.09 33.86
CA GLU A 173 13.62 -11.81 35.12
C GLU A 173 14.82 -12.67 35.54
N ALA A 174 15.53 -13.27 34.59
CA ALA A 174 16.77 -13.98 34.88
C ALA A 174 17.86 -13.02 35.41
N TRP A 175 18.02 -11.86 34.78
CA TRP A 175 18.96 -10.83 35.23
C TRP A 175 18.64 -10.32 36.64
N LYS A 176 17.37 -10.08 36.95
CA LYS A 176 16.93 -9.67 38.30
C LYS A 176 17.38 -10.67 39.37
N LYS A 177 17.23 -11.98 39.10
CA LYS A 177 17.70 -13.03 40.02
C LYS A 177 19.21 -13.01 40.19
N THR A 178 19.96 -12.87 39.10
CA THR A 178 21.44 -12.75 39.16
C THR A 178 21.85 -11.52 39.96
N LYS A 179 21.20 -10.37 39.75
CA LYS A 179 21.44 -9.13 40.51
C LYS A 179 21.18 -9.33 42.00
N GLN A 180 20.04 -9.89 42.38
CA GLN A 180 19.70 -10.14 43.79
C GLN A 180 20.69 -11.08 44.47
N ALA A 181 21.11 -12.16 43.79
CA ALA A 181 22.13 -13.06 44.32
C ALA A 181 23.45 -12.32 44.56
N ARG A 182 23.87 -11.47 43.59
CA ARG A 182 25.09 -10.67 43.72
C ARG A 182 25.00 -9.62 44.83
N GLU A 183 23.84 -8.96 44.98
CA GLU A 183 23.59 -8.00 46.06
C GLU A 183 23.65 -8.68 47.43
N LYS A 184 23.12 -9.90 47.54
CA LYS A 184 23.24 -10.71 48.76
C LYS A 184 24.69 -11.05 49.09
N GLU A 185 25.47 -11.52 48.11
CA GLU A 185 26.91 -11.80 48.29
C GLU A 185 27.68 -10.55 48.76
N LEU A 186 27.40 -9.39 48.16
CA LEU A 186 28.03 -8.14 48.55
C LEU A 186 27.62 -7.70 49.96
N ALA A 187 26.35 -7.87 50.33
CA ALA A 187 25.86 -7.56 51.67
C ALA A 187 26.52 -8.46 52.73
N GLU A 188 26.66 -9.76 52.46
CA GLU A 188 27.37 -10.69 53.34
C GLU A 188 28.85 -10.33 53.49
N ALA A 189 29.53 -9.96 52.41
CA ALA A 189 30.94 -9.56 52.45
C ALA A 189 31.16 -8.25 53.24
N LEU A 190 30.21 -7.32 53.21
CA LEU A 190 30.29 -6.05 53.93
C LEU A 190 29.75 -6.13 55.37
N ALA A 191 29.03 -7.20 55.74
CA ALA A 191 28.45 -7.37 57.07
C ALA A 191 29.44 -7.17 58.25
N PRO A 192 30.72 -7.57 58.18
CA PRO A 192 31.69 -7.32 59.25
C PRO A 192 32.13 -5.85 59.36
N LEU A 193 31.97 -5.05 58.30
CA LEU A 193 32.48 -3.69 58.18
C LEU A 193 31.42 -2.62 58.48
N THR A 194 30.14 -2.95 58.35
CA THR A 194 29.04 -2.00 58.49
C THR A 194 27.86 -2.59 59.27
N SER A 195 27.40 -1.89 60.31
CA SER A 195 26.22 -2.28 61.10
C SER A 195 24.88 -1.98 60.41
N GLU A 196 24.88 -1.22 59.32
CA GLU A 196 23.71 -0.91 58.48
C GLU A 196 24.02 -1.21 57.01
N SER A 197 23.22 -2.08 56.36
CA SER A 197 23.37 -2.39 54.93
C SER A 197 22.86 -1.23 54.08
N ARG A 198 23.74 -0.61 53.27
CA ARG A 198 23.38 0.40 52.25
C ARG A 198 23.07 -0.18 50.87
N ILE A 199 23.01 -1.51 50.76
CA ILE A 199 22.70 -2.20 49.49
C ILE A 199 21.18 -2.36 49.39
N SER A 200 20.61 -1.96 48.25
CA SER A 200 19.19 -2.13 47.96
C SER A 200 18.88 -3.61 47.72
N LEU A 201 18.42 -4.30 48.77
CA LEU A 201 17.90 -5.66 48.69
C LEU A 201 16.43 -5.60 48.25
N SER A 202 16.17 -5.46 46.96
CA SER A 202 14.83 -5.45 46.35
C SER A 202 14.70 -6.51 45.26
#